data_AF-A0A5N7XHQ6-F1
#
_entry.id   AF-A0A5N7XHQ6-F1
#
_cell.length_a   1.000
_cell.length_b   1.000
_cell.length_c   1.000
_cell.angle_alpha   90.00
_cell.angle_beta   90.00
_cell.angle_gamma   90.00
#
_symmetry.space_group_name_H-M   'P 1'
#
loop_
_entity.id
_entity.type
_entity.pdbx_description
1 polymer ?
#
loop_
_entity_poly.entity_id
_entity_poly.type
_entity_poly.pdbx_seq_one_letter_code
_entity_poly.pdbx_strand_id
1 'polypeptide(L)'
;MTTASVKPYGWFMPATLIALGRYTAHAVQPFTVAELQKIVPELTEGKDARRACKLLEQRRLAVPCPTQRFAWELTPAGIQTCKAALYASLAEGKCKPAMMRPNKLTVADQISARLWNLLRIRNVLTSVDAVSVLANAGDNTVYLQAVIGRLLRAWSEACPDAVEVSKKRVNGALRYVLKRDIGPQAPVLAKAKKVIA
;
A
#
# COMPACT_ATOMS: atom_id res chain seq x y z
N MET A 1 1.87 20.58 -36.62
CA MET A 1 2.31 19.65 -35.56
C MET A 1 1.08 19.20 -34.78
N THR A 2 0.50 18.07 -35.16
CA THR A 2 -0.75 17.54 -34.59
C THR A 2 -0.47 16.88 -33.25
N THR A 3 -0.92 17.53 -32.17
CA THR A 3 -0.93 16.97 -30.82
C THR A 3 -1.85 15.76 -30.81
N ALA A 4 -1.26 14.56 -30.86
CA ALA A 4 -2.01 13.31 -30.75
C ALA A 4 -2.77 13.30 -29.42
N SER A 5 -4.10 13.39 -29.50
CA SER A 5 -5.02 13.20 -28.39
C SER A 5 -4.72 11.84 -27.75
N VAL A 6 -4.01 11.85 -26.62
CA VAL A 6 -3.70 10.64 -25.86
C VAL A 6 -5.02 10.19 -25.24
N LYS A 7 -5.71 9.27 -25.93
CA LYS A 7 -6.90 8.60 -25.41
C LYS A 7 -6.60 8.10 -23.99
N PRO A 8 -7.50 8.33 -23.02
CA PRO A 8 -7.28 7.97 -21.63
C PRO A 8 -6.92 6.50 -21.57
N TYR A 9 -5.81 6.20 -20.88
CA TYR A 9 -5.41 4.85 -20.55
C TYR A 9 -6.63 4.15 -19.94
N GLY A 10 -7.02 3.00 -20.49
CA GLY A 10 -7.90 2.11 -19.75
C GLY A 10 -7.25 1.91 -18.39
N TRP A 11 -7.98 2.13 -17.30
CA TRP A 11 -7.45 2.11 -15.94
C TRP A 11 -6.67 0.81 -15.63
N PHE A 12 -6.98 -0.27 -16.35
CA PHE A 12 -6.35 -1.58 -16.28
C PHE A 12 -4.98 -1.70 -16.99
N MET A 13 -4.59 -0.78 -17.87
CA MET A 13 -3.38 -0.93 -18.70
C MET A 13 -2.07 -1.02 -17.90
N PRO A 14 -1.84 -0.22 -16.83
CA PRO A 14 -0.65 -0.37 -16.00
C PRO A 14 -0.57 -1.77 -15.36
N ALA A 15 -1.68 -2.27 -14.80
CA ALA A 15 -1.75 -3.60 -14.22
C ALA A 15 -1.50 -4.70 -15.26
N THR A 16 -2.06 -4.53 -16.47
CA THR A 16 -1.81 -5.44 -17.60
C THR A 16 -0.33 -5.49 -17.99
N LEU A 17 0.35 -4.35 -18.11
CA LEU A 17 1.77 -4.30 -18.47
C LEU A 17 2.68 -4.91 -17.39
N ILE A 18 2.39 -4.64 -16.11
CA ILE A 18 3.13 -5.22 -14.99
C ILE A 18 2.98 -6.74 -14.97
N ALA A 19 1.75 -7.24 -15.13
CA ALA A 19 1.48 -8.67 -15.08
C ALA A 19 2.08 -9.41 -16.29
N LEU A 20 2.01 -8.82 -17.50
CA LEU A 20 2.72 -9.32 -18.66
C LEU A 20 4.24 -9.27 -18.49
N GLY A 21 4.77 -8.25 -17.80
CA GLY A 21 6.18 -8.18 -17.42
C GLY A 21 6.61 -9.37 -16.56
N ARG A 22 5.76 -9.79 -15.61
CA ARG A 22 6.01 -11.00 -14.79
C ARG A 22 5.92 -12.28 -15.61
N TYR A 23 4.90 -12.37 -16.48
CA TYR A 23 4.70 -13.53 -17.35
C TYR A 23 5.87 -13.74 -18.32
N THR A 24 6.39 -12.64 -18.88
CA THR A 24 7.49 -12.66 -19.86
C THR A 24 8.89 -12.78 -19.25
N ALA A 25 9.00 -12.77 -17.92
CA ALA A 25 10.26 -13.02 -17.22
C ALA A 25 10.76 -14.46 -17.43
N HIS A 26 9.85 -15.41 -17.65
CA HIS A 26 10.17 -16.84 -17.75
C HIS A 26 10.23 -17.35 -19.20
N ALA A 27 9.39 -16.82 -20.11
CA ALA A 27 9.49 -17.06 -21.55
C ALA A 27 8.63 -16.04 -22.32
N VAL A 28 9.06 -15.66 -23.53
CA VAL A 28 8.21 -14.91 -24.46
C VAL A 28 7.31 -15.91 -25.16
N GLN A 29 6.10 -16.08 -24.66
CA GLN A 29 5.09 -16.96 -25.25
C GLN A 29 3.89 -16.16 -25.74
N PRO A 30 3.23 -16.60 -26.82
CA PRO A 30 1.94 -16.07 -27.21
C PRO A 30 0.94 -16.25 -26.06
N PHE A 31 0.09 -15.25 -25.86
CA PHE A 31 -0.94 -15.28 -24.81
C PHE A 31 -2.32 -15.02 -25.40
N THR A 32 -3.33 -15.69 -24.84
CA THR A 32 -4.74 -15.55 -25.20
C THR A 32 -5.47 -14.56 -24.29
N VAL A 33 -6.69 -14.14 -24.66
CA VAL A 33 -7.53 -13.28 -23.79
C VAL A 33 -7.81 -13.95 -22.45
N ALA A 34 -8.04 -15.27 -22.45
CA ALA A 34 -8.33 -16.04 -21.24
C ALA A 34 -7.12 -16.12 -20.31
N GLU A 35 -5.92 -16.28 -20.87
CA GLU A 35 -4.68 -16.23 -20.10
C GLU A 35 -4.43 -14.83 -19.55
N LEU A 36 -4.70 -13.78 -20.34
CA LEU A 36 -4.57 -12.41 -19.88
C LEU A 36 -5.47 -12.12 -18.66
N GLN A 37 -6.69 -12.67 -18.63
CA GLN A 37 -7.58 -12.57 -17.45
C GLN A 37 -7.05 -13.34 -16.24
N LYS A 38 -6.45 -14.52 -16.44
CA LYS A 38 -5.82 -15.28 -15.35
C LYS A 38 -4.62 -14.53 -14.77
N ILE A 39 -3.86 -13.86 -15.62
CA ILE A 39 -2.63 -13.15 -15.26
C ILE A 39 -2.96 -11.79 -14.60
N VAL A 40 -4.06 -11.14 -15.00
CA VAL A 40 -4.46 -9.82 -14.50
C VAL A 40 -5.78 -9.95 -13.71
N PRO A 41 -5.73 -10.08 -12.37
CA PRO A 41 -6.94 -10.24 -11.55
C PRO A 41 -7.85 -9.01 -11.56
N GLU A 42 -7.36 -7.86 -12.01
CA GLU A 42 -8.15 -6.64 -12.20
C GLU A 42 -9.08 -6.71 -13.43
N LEU A 43 -8.83 -7.63 -14.37
CA LEU A 43 -9.67 -7.84 -15.55
C LEU A 43 -10.78 -8.87 -15.24
N THR A 44 -11.73 -8.47 -14.41
CA THR A 44 -12.87 -9.33 -14.01
C THR A 44 -13.79 -9.66 -15.18
N GLU A 45 -13.91 -8.77 -16.17
CA GLU A 45 -14.75 -8.97 -17.35
C GLU A 45 -13.94 -9.35 -18.60
N GLY A 46 -14.43 -10.32 -19.38
CA GLY A 46 -13.80 -10.73 -20.64
C GLY A 46 -13.79 -9.64 -21.71
N LYS A 47 -14.69 -8.66 -21.61
CA LYS A 47 -14.74 -7.49 -22.49
C LYS A 47 -13.52 -6.58 -22.27
N ASP A 48 -13.10 -6.40 -21.02
CA ASP A 48 -11.96 -5.55 -20.68
C ASP A 48 -10.63 -6.19 -21.09
N ALA A 49 -10.51 -7.51 -20.96
CA ALA A 49 -9.33 -8.23 -21.46
C ALA A 49 -9.20 -8.14 -22.99
N ARG A 50 -10.31 -8.27 -23.73
CA ARG A 50 -10.30 -8.05 -25.19
C ARG A 50 -9.94 -6.60 -25.55
N ARG A 51 -10.41 -5.64 -24.75
CA ARG A 51 -10.07 -4.22 -24.91
C ARG A 51 -8.59 -3.96 -24.63
N ALA A 52 -8.01 -4.63 -23.64
CA ALA A 52 -6.58 -4.59 -23.34
C ALA A 52 -5.74 -5.14 -24.49
N CYS A 53 -6.08 -6.30 -25.06
CA CYS A 53 -5.39 -6.83 -26.25
C CYS A 53 -5.44 -5.86 -27.42
N LYS A 54 -6.63 -5.28 -27.71
CA LYS A 54 -6.77 -4.26 -28.77
C LYS A 54 -5.94 -3.00 -28.50
N LEU A 55 -5.82 -2.58 -27.25
CA LEU A 55 -4.99 -1.43 -26.89
C LEU A 55 -3.50 -1.73 -27.04
N LEU A 56 -3.05 -2.93 -26.67
CA LEU A 56 -1.68 -3.37 -26.90
C LEU A 56 -1.34 -3.43 -28.40
N GLU A 57 -2.27 -3.88 -29.23
CA GLU A 57 -2.15 -3.89 -30.68
C GLU A 57 -2.09 -2.48 -31.27
N GLN A 58 -3.02 -1.59 -30.89
CA GLN A 58 -3.04 -0.19 -31.32
C GLN A 58 -1.75 0.57 -30.97
N ARG A 59 -1.10 0.19 -29.87
CA ARG A 59 0.15 0.79 -29.41
C ARG A 59 1.40 0.07 -29.94
N ARG A 60 1.24 -0.93 -30.81
CA ARG A 60 2.33 -1.74 -31.38
C ARG A 60 3.17 -2.46 -30.32
N LEU A 61 2.57 -2.72 -29.16
CA LEU A 61 3.19 -3.47 -28.05
C LEU A 61 2.93 -4.97 -28.17
N ALA A 62 1.87 -5.36 -28.86
CA ALA A 62 1.56 -6.74 -29.19
C ALA A 62 1.10 -6.86 -30.64
N VAL A 63 1.31 -8.02 -31.25
CA VAL A 63 0.87 -8.38 -32.61
C VAL A 63 0.13 -9.71 -32.53
N PRO A 64 -0.96 -9.91 -33.29
CA PRO A 64 -1.61 -11.21 -33.37
C PRO A 64 -0.60 -12.29 -33.82
N CYS A 65 -0.58 -13.40 -33.08
CA CYS A 65 0.30 -14.53 -33.38
C CYS A 65 -0.10 -15.18 -34.71
N PRO A 66 0.84 -15.42 -35.64
CA PRO A 66 0.53 -16.05 -36.92
C PRO A 66 0.28 -17.57 -36.78
N THR A 67 0.87 -18.22 -35.77
CA THR A 67 0.81 -19.67 -35.56
C THR A 67 -0.36 -20.09 -34.66
N GLN A 68 -0.84 -19.22 -33.78
CA GLN A 68 -1.96 -19.50 -32.88
C GLN A 68 -3.12 -18.52 -33.10
N ARG A 69 -4.30 -19.07 -33.42
CA ARG A 69 -5.53 -18.27 -33.58
C ARG A 69 -5.94 -17.64 -32.25
N PHE A 70 -6.32 -16.36 -32.29
CA PHE A 70 -6.76 -15.59 -31.13
C PHE A 70 -5.72 -15.46 -30.01
N ALA A 71 -4.44 -15.56 -30.36
CA ALA A 71 -3.33 -15.27 -29.46
C ALA A 71 -2.57 -14.01 -29.91
N TRP A 72 -1.91 -13.36 -28.97
CA TRP A 72 -1.06 -12.20 -29.21
C TRP A 72 0.35 -12.49 -28.72
N GLU A 73 1.34 -12.05 -29.50
CA GLU A 73 2.75 -12.06 -29.12
C GLU A 73 3.20 -10.63 -28.83
N LEU A 74 4.02 -10.46 -27.79
CA LEU A 74 4.58 -9.15 -27.51
C LEU A 74 5.69 -8.83 -28.50
N THR A 75 5.69 -7.59 -28.99
CA THR A 75 6.81 -7.07 -29.78
C THR A 75 8.03 -6.83 -28.89
N PRO A 76 9.24 -6.71 -29.45
CA PRO A 76 10.42 -6.32 -28.65
C PRO A 76 10.19 -5.02 -27.86
N ALA A 77 9.50 -4.05 -28.46
CA ALA A 77 9.09 -2.82 -27.79
C ALA A 77 8.07 -3.09 -26.66
N GLY A 78 7.11 -4.00 -26.88
CA GLY A 78 6.17 -4.47 -25.86
C GLY A 78 6.85 -5.11 -24.67
N ILE A 79 7.82 -5.99 -24.91
CA ILE A 79 8.61 -6.66 -23.87
C ILE A 79 9.38 -5.64 -23.04
N GLN A 80 10.10 -4.71 -23.68
CA GLN A 80 10.83 -3.65 -22.97
C GLN A 80 9.88 -2.77 -22.17
N THR A 81 8.72 -2.43 -22.72
CA THR A 81 7.70 -1.63 -22.01
C THR A 81 7.14 -2.37 -20.80
N CYS A 82 6.85 -3.67 -20.92
CA CYS A 82 6.37 -4.51 -19.81
C CYS A 82 7.44 -4.69 -18.73
N LYS A 83 8.70 -4.89 -19.12
CA LYS A 83 9.84 -4.95 -18.19
C LYS A 83 10.05 -3.61 -17.50
N ALA A 84 10.00 -2.49 -18.21
CA ALA A 84 10.10 -1.16 -17.62
C ALA A 84 8.97 -0.87 -16.64
N ALA A 85 7.73 -1.24 -16.97
CA ALA A 85 6.59 -1.12 -16.07
C ALA A 85 6.74 -2.02 -14.82
N LEU A 86 7.22 -3.26 -14.99
CA LEU A 86 7.53 -4.15 -13.88
C LEU A 86 8.62 -3.57 -12.99
N TYR A 87 9.75 -3.15 -13.56
CA TYR A 87 10.86 -2.55 -12.79
C TYR A 87 10.45 -1.24 -12.13
N ALA A 88 9.63 -0.41 -12.76
CA ALA A 88 9.06 0.78 -12.14
C ALA A 88 8.19 0.40 -10.93
N SER A 89 7.32 -0.61 -11.06
CA SER A 89 6.50 -1.10 -9.93
C SER A 89 7.33 -1.69 -8.78
N LEU A 90 8.47 -2.34 -9.09
CA LEU A 90 9.39 -2.89 -8.09
C LEU A 90 10.27 -1.80 -7.46
N ALA A 91 10.65 -0.79 -8.24
CA ALA A 91 11.42 0.37 -7.80
C ALA A 91 10.57 1.31 -6.95
N GLU A 92 9.27 1.46 -7.21
CA GLU A 92 8.31 2.12 -6.30
C GLU A 92 8.25 1.41 -4.93
N GLY A 93 8.55 0.11 -4.87
CA GLY A 93 8.74 -0.61 -3.60
C GLY A 93 10.03 -0.25 -2.85
N LYS A 94 11.01 0.40 -3.50
CA LYS A 94 12.33 0.75 -2.92
C LYS A 94 12.63 2.25 -2.88
N CYS A 95 11.97 3.07 -3.71
CA CYS A 95 12.23 4.49 -3.85
C CYS A 95 10.91 5.26 -3.98
N LYS A 96 10.47 5.79 -2.83
CA LYS A 96 9.36 6.74 -2.58
C LYS A 96 7.94 6.15 -2.56
N PRO A 97 7.10 6.64 -1.63
CA PRO A 97 5.75 6.11 -1.44
C PRO A 97 4.93 6.47 -2.68
N ALA A 98 4.61 5.45 -3.49
CA ALA A 98 3.51 5.56 -4.43
C ALA A 98 2.28 6.02 -3.63
N MET A 99 1.60 7.05 -4.12
CA MET A 99 0.27 7.43 -3.65
C MET A 99 -0.65 6.21 -3.78
N MET A 100 -0.68 5.37 -2.76
CA MET A 100 -1.83 4.53 -2.50
C MET A 100 -3.01 5.48 -2.46
N ARG A 101 -4.10 5.11 -3.17
CA ARG A 101 -5.43 5.63 -2.84
C ARG A 101 -5.49 5.73 -1.32
N PRO A 102 -5.84 6.87 -0.72
CA PRO A 102 -5.98 6.92 0.72
C PRO A 102 -7.11 5.98 1.05
N ASN A 103 -6.77 4.74 1.44
CA ASN A 103 -7.37 4.21 2.64
C ASN A 103 -7.21 5.37 3.60
N LYS A 104 -8.32 6.00 4.00
CA LYS A 104 -8.31 7.14 4.92
C LYS A 104 -7.76 6.60 6.25
N LEU A 105 -6.46 6.35 6.29
CA LEU A 105 -5.72 5.95 7.46
C LEU A 105 -5.83 7.17 8.34
N THR A 106 -6.52 6.99 9.45
CA THR A 106 -6.65 8.03 10.44
C THR A 106 -5.24 8.42 10.88
N VAL A 107 -5.07 9.65 11.40
CA VAL A 107 -3.78 10.07 11.97
C VAL A 107 -3.29 9.05 13.02
N ALA A 108 -4.22 8.38 13.70
CA ALA A 108 -3.92 7.29 14.62
C ALA A 108 -3.27 6.08 13.93
N ASP A 109 -3.77 5.65 12.78
CA ASP A 109 -3.19 4.51 12.03
C ASP A 109 -1.79 4.83 11.50
N GLN A 110 -1.58 6.07 11.04
CA GLN A 110 -0.29 6.52 10.51
C GLN A 110 0.79 6.61 11.60
N ILE A 111 0.41 7.03 12.81
CA ILE A 111 1.35 7.18 13.92
C ILE A 111 1.51 5.92 14.77
N SER A 112 0.56 4.99 14.72
CA SER A 112 0.51 3.77 15.54
C SER A 112 1.81 2.97 15.50
N ALA A 113 2.32 2.63 14.31
CA ALA A 113 3.55 1.86 14.17
C ALA A 113 4.79 2.60 14.70
N ARG A 114 4.88 3.91 14.44
CA ARG A 114 6.01 4.76 14.90
C ARG A 114 5.99 4.92 16.41
N LEU A 115 4.81 5.14 16.99
CA LEU A 115 4.60 5.28 18.42
C LEU A 115 4.91 3.98 19.16
N TRP A 116 4.50 2.84 18.60
CA TRP A 116 4.81 1.52 19.17
C TRP A 116 6.32 1.26 19.21
N ASN A 117 7.02 1.53 18.10
CA ASN A 117 8.48 1.42 18.05
C ASN A 117 9.16 2.37 19.04
N LEU A 118 8.65 3.59 19.21
CA LEU A 118 9.16 4.53 20.21
C LEU A 118 9.02 3.98 21.63
N LEU A 119 7.87 3.39 21.96
CA LEU A 119 7.61 2.78 23.26
C LEU A 119 8.52 1.55 23.50
N ARG A 120 8.78 0.74 22.47
CA ARG A 120 9.73 -0.38 22.53
C ARG A 120 11.18 0.05 22.77
N ILE A 121 11.60 1.15 22.16
CA ILE A 121 12.97 1.66 22.32
C ILE A 121 13.14 2.31 23.70
N ARG A 122 12.16 3.10 24.16
CA ARG A 122 12.29 3.87 25.40
C ARG A 122 11.79 3.15 26.64
N ASN A 123 11.04 2.06 26.52
CA ASN A 123 10.34 1.30 27.58
C ASN A 123 9.34 2.11 28.43
N VAL A 124 9.47 3.43 28.46
CA VAL A 124 8.67 4.37 29.23
C VAL A 124 8.37 5.55 28.31
N LEU A 125 7.10 5.95 28.24
CA LEU A 125 6.69 7.04 27.36
C LEU A 125 5.52 7.83 27.96
N THR A 126 5.56 9.15 27.79
CA THR A 126 4.42 10.04 28.01
C THR A 126 3.91 10.56 26.67
N SER A 127 2.66 11.04 26.62
CA SER A 127 2.12 11.62 25.40
C SER A 127 2.87 12.88 24.96
N VAL A 128 3.41 13.66 25.90
CA VAL A 128 4.22 14.87 25.61
C VAL A 128 5.55 14.49 24.97
N ASP A 129 6.26 13.52 25.57
CA ASP A 129 7.56 13.05 25.05
C ASP A 129 7.42 12.39 23.67
N ALA A 130 6.28 11.75 23.43
CA ALA A 130 5.99 11.15 22.13
C ALA A 130 5.74 12.22 21.05
N VAL A 131 5.05 13.31 21.38
CA VAL A 131 4.78 14.40 20.44
C VAL A 131 6.08 15.10 20.04
N SER A 132 6.99 15.36 20.98
CA SER A 132 8.26 16.03 20.67
C SER A 132 9.14 15.24 19.71
N VAL A 133 8.95 13.91 19.62
CA VAL A 133 9.70 13.04 18.72
C VAL A 133 8.94 12.76 17.41
N LEU A 134 7.62 12.66 17.45
CA LEU A 134 6.81 12.21 16.32
C LEU A 134 6.16 13.32 15.49
N ALA A 135 6.04 14.53 16.04
CA ALA A 135 5.50 15.68 15.31
C ALA A 135 6.43 16.12 14.17
N ASN A 136 5.86 16.42 13.01
CA ASN A 136 6.57 17.06 11.90
C ASN A 136 6.31 18.58 11.90
N ALA A 137 7.12 19.30 11.11
CA ALA A 137 6.93 20.73 10.92
C ALA A 137 5.51 21.02 10.36
N GLY A 138 4.76 21.86 11.07
CA GLY A 138 3.38 22.24 10.70
C GLY A 138 2.27 21.37 11.30
N ASP A 139 2.60 20.30 12.05
CA ASP A 139 1.59 19.49 12.71
C ASP A 139 0.93 20.22 13.90
N ASN A 140 -0.38 20.02 14.07
CA ASN A 140 -1.08 20.47 15.27
C ASN A 140 -0.71 19.57 16.46
N THR A 141 0.28 19.99 17.23
CA THR A 141 0.84 19.25 18.37
C THR A 141 -0.19 18.93 19.44
N VAL A 142 -1.17 19.82 19.68
CA VAL A 142 -2.25 19.61 20.67
C VAL A 142 -3.15 18.46 20.23
N TYR A 143 -3.59 18.48 18.97
CA TYR A 143 -4.38 17.39 18.40
C TYR A 143 -3.60 16.07 18.40
N LEU A 144 -2.32 16.12 18.01
CA LEU A 144 -1.45 14.95 17.95
C LEU A 144 -1.25 14.32 19.34
N GLN A 145 -1.04 15.15 20.37
CA GLN A 145 -0.93 14.71 21.76
C GLN A 145 -2.19 13.97 22.22
N ALA A 146 -3.37 14.47 21.87
CA ALA A 146 -4.63 13.84 22.21
C ALA A 146 -4.83 12.50 21.48
N VAL A 147 -4.39 12.39 20.22
CA VAL A 147 -4.41 11.14 19.45
C VAL A 147 -3.46 10.11 20.08
N ILE A 148 -2.22 10.50 20.37
CA ILE A 148 -1.22 9.64 21.01
C ILE A 148 -1.70 9.17 22.38
N GLY A 149 -2.25 10.07 23.20
CA GLY A 149 -2.77 9.72 24.53
C GLY A 149 -3.90 8.70 24.46
N ARG A 150 -4.80 8.82 23.48
CA ARG A 150 -5.87 7.84 23.25
C ARG A 150 -5.32 6.48 22.81
N LEU A 151 -4.33 6.46 21.91
CA LEU A 151 -3.70 5.22 21.45
C LEU A 151 -3.00 4.47 22.59
N LEU A 152 -2.19 5.17 23.39
CA LEU A 152 -1.49 4.57 24.53
C LEU A 152 -2.47 4.02 25.57
N ARG A 153 -3.55 4.74 25.85
CA ARG A 153 -4.63 4.24 26.73
C ARG A 153 -5.29 3.00 26.16
N ALA A 154 -5.67 3.04 24.88
CA ALA A 154 -6.33 1.91 24.22
C ALA A 154 -5.43 0.65 24.19
N TRP A 155 -4.10 0.80 24.05
CA TRP A 155 -3.16 -0.31 24.18
C TRP A 155 -3.05 -0.84 25.60
N SER A 156 -3.05 0.02 26.62
CA SER A 156 -3.05 -0.44 28.01
C SER A 156 -4.33 -1.18 28.39
N GLU A 157 -5.46 -0.83 27.78
CA GLU A 157 -6.74 -1.52 27.97
C GLU A 157 -6.80 -2.85 27.19
N ALA A 158 -6.31 -2.86 25.95
CA ALA A 158 -6.33 -4.05 25.10
C ALA A 158 -5.30 -5.11 25.51
N CYS A 159 -4.14 -4.69 26.01
CA CYS A 159 -3.02 -5.56 26.36
C CYS A 159 -2.33 -5.08 27.65
N PRO A 160 -2.98 -5.24 28.83
CA PRO A 160 -2.44 -4.77 30.12
C PRO A 160 -1.14 -5.50 30.52
N ASP A 161 -0.93 -6.72 30.02
CA ASP A 161 0.31 -7.48 30.24
C ASP A 161 1.51 -6.89 29.49
N ALA A 162 1.27 -6.16 28.40
CA ALA A 162 2.30 -5.55 27.57
C ALA A 162 2.52 -4.09 27.94
N VAL A 163 1.44 -3.31 28.15
CA VAL A 163 1.50 -1.87 28.41
C VAL A 163 0.76 -1.55 29.71
N GLU A 164 1.47 -1.03 30.70
CA GLU A 164 0.91 -0.59 31.97
C GLU A 164 0.89 0.95 32.07
N VAL A 165 -0.18 1.49 32.65
CA VAL A 165 -0.22 2.87 33.12
C VAL A 165 0.37 2.93 34.53
N SER A 166 1.54 3.57 34.66
CA SER A 166 2.16 3.82 35.95
C SER A 166 1.31 4.76 36.80
N LYS A 167 1.19 4.46 38.10
CA LYS A 167 0.55 5.35 39.09
C LYS A 167 1.25 6.71 39.21
N LYS A 168 2.55 6.76 38.93
CA LYS A 168 3.35 7.99 38.92
C LYS A 168 3.13 8.76 37.61
N ARG A 169 2.76 10.03 37.73
CA ARG A 169 2.70 10.99 36.62
C ARG A 169 4.05 11.67 36.42
N VAL A 170 4.33 12.08 35.18
CA VAL A 170 5.51 12.89 34.84
C VAL A 170 4.98 14.20 34.30
N ASN A 171 5.29 15.31 34.96
CA ASN A 171 4.81 16.65 34.60
C ASN A 171 3.27 16.70 34.38
N GLY A 172 2.51 16.01 35.23
CA GLY A 172 1.04 15.91 35.14
C GLY A 172 0.51 14.90 34.09
N ALA A 173 1.35 14.41 33.18
CA ALA A 173 0.98 13.43 32.16
C ALA A 173 1.01 11.98 32.68
N LEU A 174 0.15 11.13 32.11
CA LEU A 174 0.17 9.68 32.35
C LEU A 174 1.45 9.07 31.78
N ARG A 175 2.06 8.18 32.56
CA ARG A 175 3.27 7.47 32.20
C ARG A 175 2.91 6.04 31.78
N TYR A 176 3.20 5.69 30.54
CA TYR A 176 2.98 4.36 30.00
C TYR A 176 4.30 3.59 30.00
N VAL A 177 4.27 2.34 30.46
CA VAL A 177 5.45 1.48 30.62
C VAL A 177 5.24 0.19 29.84
N LEU A 178 6.22 -0.18 29.03
CA LEU A 178 6.24 -1.48 28.36
C LEU A 178 6.77 -2.52 29.35
N LYS A 179 5.90 -3.45 29.77
CA LYS A 179 6.27 -4.58 30.63
C LYS A 179 6.84 -5.75 29.84
N ARG A 180 6.26 -5.99 28.67
CA ARG A 180 6.60 -7.12 27.81
C ARG A 180 6.58 -6.67 26.36
N ASP A 181 7.69 -6.90 25.67
CA ASP A 181 7.75 -6.71 24.22
C ASP A 181 7.01 -7.87 23.53
N ILE A 182 5.93 -7.54 22.83
CA ILE A 182 5.11 -8.48 22.06
C ILE A 182 5.48 -8.50 20.56
N GLY A 183 6.57 -7.82 20.19
CA GLY A 183 7.11 -7.82 18.83
C GLY A 183 6.86 -6.50 18.07
N PRO A 184 7.22 -6.46 16.78
CA PRO A 184 7.24 -5.22 15.99
C PRO A 184 5.84 -4.69 15.65
N GLN A 185 4.81 -5.52 15.79
CA GLN A 185 3.44 -5.13 15.48
C GLN A 185 2.75 -4.54 16.71
N ALA A 186 2.18 -3.34 16.57
CA ALA A 186 1.40 -2.72 17.63
C ALA A 186 0.16 -3.57 17.97
N PRO A 187 -0.34 -3.54 19.22
CA PRO A 187 -1.56 -4.25 19.59
C PRO A 187 -2.73 -3.85 18.68
N VAL A 188 -3.44 -4.86 18.17
CA VAL A 188 -4.62 -4.64 17.34
C VAL A 188 -5.73 -4.09 18.24
N LEU A 189 -6.05 -2.81 18.07
CA LEU A 189 -7.18 -2.21 18.77
C LEU A 189 -8.47 -2.81 18.18
N ALA A 190 -9.26 -3.46 19.02
CA ALA A 190 -10.57 -3.95 18.60
C ALA A 190 -11.38 -2.76 18.07
N LYS A 191 -11.81 -2.83 16.80
CA LYS A 191 -12.72 -1.83 16.24
C LYS A 191 -13.96 -1.82 17.12
N ALA A 192 -14.30 -0.65 17.65
CA ALA A 192 -15.52 -0.46 18.44
C ALA A 192 -16.68 -1.14 17.70
N LYS A 193 -17.31 -2.14 18.33
CA LYS A 193 -18.56 -2.71 17.82
C LYS A 193 -19.51 -1.53 17.66
N LYS A 194 -19.92 -1.24 16.42
CA LYS A 194 -21.08 -0.36 16.19
C LYS A 194 -22.23 -1.01 16.94
N VAL A 195 -22.58 -0.45 18.09
CA VAL A 195 -23.87 -0.71 18.72
C VAL A 195 -24.88 -0.13 17.75
N ILE A 196 -25.53 -1.02 17.00
CA ILE A 196 -26.73 -0.69 16.25
C ILE A 196 -27.82 -0.58 17.33
N ALA A 197 -28.17 0.65 17.68
CA ALA A 197 -29.40 0.95 18.42
C ALA A 197 -30.58 0.88 17.46
#